data_AF-A0A3A1R4X9-F1
#
_entry.id   AF-A0A3A1R4X9-F1
#
_cell.length_a   1.000
_cell.length_b   1.000
_cell.length_c   1.000
_cell.angle_alpha   90.00
_cell.angle_beta   90.00
_cell.angle_gamma   90.00
#
_symmetry.space_group_name_H-M   'P 1'
#
loop_
_entity.id
_entity.type
_entity.pdbx_description
1 polymer ?
#
loop_
_entity_poly.entity_id
_entity_poly.type
_entity_poly.pdbx_seq_one_letter_code
_entity_poly.pdbx_strand_id
1 'polypeptide(L)'
;MKNIQKTLNDKIIDYKRFAFVLVSMSVFLYLGAVLPLEEKTLLKTYVLMGGTVVMLGLSGLFFFQAARLKKKLSEMDDEQINM
;
A
#
# COMPACT_ATOMS: atom_id res chain seq x y z
N MET A 1 6.44 -27.28 8.37
CA MET A 1 7.06 -25.94 8.50
C MET A 1 7.14 -25.19 7.16
N LYS A 2 7.58 -25.80 6.05
CA LYS A 2 7.62 -25.17 4.70
C LYS A 2 6.32 -24.50 4.21
N ASN A 3 5.15 -25.07 4.52
CA ASN A 3 3.86 -24.51 4.05
C ASN A 3 3.52 -23.16 4.69
N ILE A 4 3.92 -22.93 5.96
CA ILE A 4 3.58 -21.72 6.71
C ILE A 4 4.39 -20.53 6.19
N GLN A 5 5.70 -20.72 5.95
CA GLN A 5 6.56 -19.70 5.32
C GLN A 5 6.05 -19.30 3.94
N LYS A 6 5.63 -20.27 3.11
CA LYS A 6 5.11 -20.01 1.78
C LYS A 6 3.82 -19.17 1.84
N THR A 7 2.88 -19.53 2.72
CA THR A 7 1.66 -18.74 2.94
C THR A 7 1.92 -17.33 3.48
N LEU A 8 2.94 -17.15 4.32
CA LEU A 8 3.33 -15.82 4.82
C LEU A 8 3.94 -14.96 3.71
N ASN A 9 4.77 -15.55 2.84
CA ASN A 9 5.32 -14.86 1.68
C ASN A 9 4.22 -14.43 0.70
N ASP A 10 3.27 -15.32 0.39
CA ASP A 10 2.13 -14.99 -0.47
C ASP A 10 1.32 -13.82 0.12
N LYS A 11 1.09 -13.83 1.43
CA LYS A 11 0.39 -12.75 2.14
C LYS A 11 1.15 -11.41 2.06
N ILE A 12 2.48 -11.42 2.14
CA ILE A 12 3.33 -10.22 1.97
C ILE A 12 3.21 -9.68 0.54
N ILE A 13 3.23 -10.56 -0.46
CA ILE A 13 3.08 -10.18 -1.87
C ILE A 13 1.73 -9.52 -2.09
N ASP A 14 0.66 -10.06 -1.52
CA ASP A 14 -0.68 -9.48 -1.61
C ASP A 14 -0.77 -8.10 -0.96
N TYR A 15 -0.21 -7.92 0.24
CA TYR A 15 -0.18 -6.60 0.89
C TYR A 15 0.58 -5.56 0.06
N LYS A 16 1.70 -5.95 -0.58
CA LYS A 16 2.44 -5.06 -1.48
C LYS A 16 1.66 -4.72 -2.74
N ARG A 17 0.99 -5.70 -3.34
CA ARG A 17 0.13 -5.48 -4.52
C ARG A 17 -1.01 -4.52 -4.20
N PHE A 18 -1.68 -4.73 -3.06
CA PHE A 18 -2.75 -3.84 -2.61
C PHE A 18 -2.25 -2.42 -2.37
N ALA A 19 -1.10 -2.27 -1.68
CA ALA A 19 -0.49 -0.97 -1.45
C ALA A 19 -0.14 -0.27 -2.77
N PHE A 20 0.41 -0.99 -3.75
CA PHE A 20 0.69 -0.46 -5.09
C PHE A 20 -0.58 0.02 -5.82
N VAL A 21 -1.66 -0.77 -5.78
CA VAL A 21 -2.96 -0.38 -6.37
C VAL A 21 -3.50 0.89 -5.72
N LEU A 22 -3.40 1.03 -4.40
CA LEU A 22 -3.80 2.27 -3.72
C LEU A 22 -2.94 3.47 -4.14
N VAL A 23 -1.63 3.30 -4.32
CA VAL A 23 -0.78 4.37 -4.87
C VAL A 23 -1.25 4.75 -6.27
N SER A 24 -1.42 3.77 -7.16
CA SER A 24 -1.89 4.05 -8.53
C SER A 24 -3.23 4.77 -8.52
N MET A 25 -4.18 4.35 -7.68
CA MET A 25 -5.48 5.02 -7.52
C MET A 25 -5.32 6.45 -7.01
N SER A 26 -4.41 6.70 -6.06
CA SER A 26 -4.12 8.05 -5.57
C SER A 26 -3.54 8.97 -6.66
N VAL A 27 -2.74 8.44 -7.58
CA VAL A 27 -2.21 9.22 -8.72
C VAL A 27 -3.36 9.67 -9.64
N PHE A 28 -4.32 8.79 -9.94
CA PHE A 28 -5.49 9.17 -10.72
C PHE A 28 -6.36 10.23 -10.02
N LEU A 29 -6.56 10.10 -8.70
CA LEU A 29 -7.26 11.12 -7.90
C LEU A 29 -6.54 12.47 -7.94
N TYR A 30 -5.21 12.47 -7.83
CA TYR A 30 -4.38 13.67 -7.90
C TYR A 30 -4.43 14.33 -9.28
N LEU A 31 -4.30 13.55 -10.36
CA LEU A 31 -4.49 14.04 -11.73
C LEU A 31 -5.89 14.65 -11.89
N GLY A 32 -6.90 13.96 -11.38
CA GLY A 32 -8.27 14.43 -11.31
C GLY A 32 -8.42 15.74 -10.53
N ALA A 33 -7.57 16.02 -9.54
CA ALA A 33 -7.56 17.27 -8.77
C ALA A 33 -6.85 18.42 -9.50
N VAL A 34 -5.72 18.15 -10.16
CA VAL A 34 -4.85 19.15 -10.79
C VAL A 34 -5.35 19.62 -12.16
N LEU A 35 -6.03 18.76 -12.92
CA LEU A 35 -6.50 19.11 -14.27
C LEU A 35 -7.51 20.28 -14.23
N PRO A 36 -7.31 21.39 -14.95
CA PRO A 36 -8.29 22.47 -15.00
C PRO A 36 -9.51 21.99 -15.78
N LEU A 37 -10.63 21.77 -15.08
CA LEU A 37 -11.93 21.48 -15.70
C LEU A 37 -12.84 22.68 -15.44
N GLU A 38 -13.52 23.16 -16.49
CA GLU A 38 -14.31 24.39 -16.45
C GLU A 38 -15.46 24.37 -15.41
N GLU A 39 -15.89 23.18 -14.96
CA GLU A 39 -16.93 22.99 -13.94
C GLU A 39 -16.40 22.59 -12.54
N LYS A 40 -15.14 22.87 -12.23
CA LYS A 40 -14.58 22.52 -10.93
C LYS A 40 -15.00 23.49 -9.83
N THR A 41 -16.00 23.07 -9.06
CA THR A 41 -16.27 23.68 -7.74
C THR A 41 -15.10 23.43 -6.80
N LEU A 42 -14.72 24.43 -5.99
CA LEU A 42 -13.67 24.31 -4.96
C LEU A 42 -13.84 23.06 -4.09
N LEU A 43 -15.09 22.73 -3.72
CA LEU A 43 -15.41 21.52 -2.97
C LEU A 43 -14.97 20.22 -3.66
N LYS A 44 -15.17 20.07 -4.97
CA LYS A 44 -14.76 18.86 -5.71
C LYS A 44 -13.23 18.71 -5.67
N THR A 45 -12.50 19.80 -5.81
CA THR A 45 -11.03 19.80 -5.73
C THR A 45 -10.54 19.42 -4.34
N TYR A 46 -11.13 19.97 -3.27
CA TYR A 46 -10.79 19.60 -1.90
C TYR A 46 -11.09 18.12 -1.60
N VAL A 47 -12.20 17.57 -2.09
CA VAL A 47 -12.54 16.15 -1.94
C VAL A 47 -11.53 15.26 -2.66
N LEU A 48 -11.14 15.61 -3.88
CA LEU A 48 -10.14 14.85 -4.65
C LEU A 48 -8.75 14.89 -4.00
N MET A 49 -8.32 16.06 -3.51
CA MET A 49 -7.07 16.21 -2.77
C MET A 49 -7.10 15.44 -1.44
N GLY A 50 -8.19 15.56 -0.67
CA GLY A 50 -8.37 14.82 0.58
C GLY A 50 -8.36 13.31 0.36
N GLY A 51 -9.07 12.82 -0.66
CA GLY A 51 -9.07 11.41 -1.06
C GLY A 51 -7.69 10.90 -1.47
N THR A 52 -6.90 11.73 -2.17
CA THR A 52 -5.51 11.42 -2.52
C THR A 52 -4.65 11.20 -1.27
N VAL A 53 -4.72 12.12 -0.30
CA VAL A 53 -3.95 12.03 0.96
C VAL A 53 -4.35 10.79 1.76
N VAL A 54 -5.65 10.50 1.87
CA VAL A 54 -6.16 9.30 2.55
C VAL A 54 -5.68 8.02 1.87
N MET A 55 -5.77 7.93 0.54
CA MET A 55 -5.32 6.76 -0.23
C MET A 55 -3.81 6.54 -0.11
N LEU A 56 -3.00 7.61 -0.15
CA LEU A 56 -1.56 7.54 0.08
C LEU A 56 -1.22 7.11 1.51
N GLY A 57 -1.92 7.66 2.50
CA GLY A 57 -1.74 7.29 3.91
C GLY A 57 -2.05 5.80 4.15
N LEU A 58 -3.17 5.31 3.61
CA LEU A 58 -3.54 3.90 3.67
C LEU A 58 -2.50 3.02 2.95
N SER A 59 -2.03 3.42 1.78
CA SER A 59 -0.96 2.71 1.06
C SER A 59 0.31 2.60 1.90
N GLY A 60 0.74 3.70 2.52
CA GLY A 60 1.90 3.73 3.42
C GLY A 60 1.76 2.75 4.59
N LEU A 61 0.57 2.67 5.20
CA LEU A 61 0.28 1.69 6.27
C LEU A 61 0.38 0.24 5.77
N PHE A 62 -0.14 -0.06 4.57
CA PHE A 62 -0.02 -1.40 3.99
C PHE A 62 1.42 -1.76 3.63
N PHE A 63 2.20 -0.82 3.09
CA PHE A 63 3.63 -1.03 2.84
C PHE A 63 4.41 -1.27 4.13
N PHE A 64 4.12 -0.49 5.18
CA PHE A 64 4.74 -0.67 6.49
C PHE A 64 4.42 -2.04 7.09
N GLN A 65 3.15 -2.45 7.06
CA GLN A 65 2.73 -3.77 7.52
C GLN A 65 3.39 -4.91 6.73
N ALA A 66 3.46 -4.78 5.40
CA ALA A 66 4.15 -5.76 4.54
C ALA A 66 5.65 -5.85 4.86
N ALA A 67 6.31 -4.70 5.08
CA ALA A 67 7.73 -4.65 5.44
C ALA A 67 7.99 -5.30 6.80
N ARG A 68 7.11 -5.03 7.79
CA ARG A 68 7.22 -5.62 9.13
C ARG A 68 7.01 -7.15 9.11
N LEU A 69 6.04 -7.63 8.33
CA LEU A 69 5.79 -9.06 8.15
C LEU A 69 6.97 -9.75 7.43
N LYS A 70 7.55 -9.11 6.41
CA LYS A 70 8.75 -9.61 5.72
C LYS A 70 9.95 -9.71 6.65
N LYS A 71 10.17 -8.70 7.51
CA LYS A 71 11.26 -8.71 8.49
C LYS A 71 11.11 -9.89 9.46
N LYS A 72 9.91 -10.08 10.01
CA LYS A 72 9.61 -11.18 10.94
C LYS A 72 9.79 -12.56 10.28
N LEU A 73 9.46 -12.70 8.99
CA LEU A 73 9.67 -13.93 8.25
C LEU A 73 11.17 -14.24 8.07
N SER A 74 11.98 -13.22 7.78
CA SER A 74 13.45 -13.38 7.66
C SER A 74 14.08 -13.84 8.97
N GLU A 75 13.69 -13.25 10.10
CA GLU A 75 14.21 -13.62 11.43
C GLU A 75 13.87 -15.07 11.79
N MET A 76 12.69 -15.57 11.41
CA MET A 76 12.29 -16.96 11.59
C MET A 76 13.06 -17.94 10.69
N ASP A 77 13.43 -17.52 9.49
CA ASP A 77 14.25 -18.33 8.57
C ASP A 77 15.69 -18.44 9.09
N ASP A 78 16.25 -17.34 9.64
CA ASP A 78 17.60 -17.32 10.20
C ASP A 78 17.71 -18.16 11.50
N GLU A 79 16.69 -18.17 12.37
CA GLU A 79 16.67 -19.03 13.56
C GLU A 79 16.57 -20.54 13.22
N GLN A 80 15.87 -20.91 12.14
CA GLN A 80 15.79 -22.31 11.71
C GLN A 80 17.05 -22.84 11.03
N ILE A 81 17.89 -21.97 10.46
CA ILE A 81 19.16 -22.36 9.82
C ILE A 81 20.28 -22.54 10.85
N ASN A 82 20.19 -21.86 11.99
CA ASN A 82 21.21 -21.85 13.05
C ASN A 82 20.96 -22.90 14.17
N MET A 83 19.98 -23.79 14.01
CA MET A 83 19.69 -24.93 14.90
C MET A 83 19.85 -26.25 14.16
#